data_AF-A0A524J9Q1-F1
#
_entry.id   AF-A0A524J9Q1-F1
#
_cell.length_a   1.000
_cell.length_b   1.000
_cell.length_c   1.000
_cell.angle_alpha   90.00
_cell.angle_beta   90.00
_cell.angle_gamma   90.00
#
_symmetry.space_group_name_H-M   'P 1'
#
loop_
_entity.id
_entity.type
_entity.pdbx_description
1 polymer ?
#
loop_
_entity_poly.entity_id
_entity_poly.type
_entity_poly.pdbx_seq_one_letter_code
_entity_poly.pdbx_strand_id
1 'polypeptide(L)'
;MHSEVLIIGAGPTGSTAAGCLADHHDVMIIEEHDTPGLPIQCAGLITPRAMPEFARGSLINKIRGAKIHSPLGFTLTLDARDTKALVVD
;
A
#
# COMPACT_ATOMS: atom_id res chain seq x y z
N MET A 1 -1.80 -27.60 -12.90
CA MET A 1 -1.59 -26.16 -13.16
C MET A 1 -0.14 -25.96 -13.53
N HIS A 2 0.13 -25.19 -14.58
CA HIS A 2 1.48 -24.79 -14.99
C HIS A 2 1.41 -23.28 -15.19
N SER A 3 2.40 -22.54 -14.71
CA SER A 3 2.60 -21.12 -15.00
C SER A 3 4.07 -20.87 -15.32
N GLU A 4 4.39 -19.80 -16.03
CA GLU A 4 5.78 -19.40 -16.27
C GLU A 4 6.36 -18.68 -15.06
N VAL A 5 5.51 -17.93 -14.35
CA VAL A 5 5.86 -17.23 -13.11
C VAL A 5 4.87 -17.60 -12.02
N LEU A 6 5.40 -17.91 -10.84
CA LEU A 6 4.61 -18.13 -9.63
C LEU A 6 4.99 -17.08 -8.57
N ILE A 7 4.00 -16.32 -8.11
CA ILE A 7 4.14 -15.30 -7.07
C ILE A 7 3.48 -15.80 -5.80
N ILE A 8 4.21 -15.79 -4.69
CA ILE A 8 3.70 -16.18 -3.38
C ILE A 8 3.43 -14.91 -2.56
N GLY A 9 2.16 -14.71 -2.21
CA GLY A 9 1.60 -13.55 -1.51
C GLY A 9 0.92 -12.55 -2.44
N ALA A 10 -0.36 -12.23 -2.17
CA ALA A 10 -1.18 -11.26 -2.92
C ALA A 10 -1.26 -9.88 -2.26
N GLY A 11 -0.30 -9.55 -1.39
CA GLY A 11 -0.13 -8.20 -0.86
C GLY A 11 0.29 -7.17 -1.93
N PRO A 12 0.51 -5.90 -1.55
CA PRO A 12 0.80 -4.82 -2.49
C PRO A 12 1.96 -5.12 -3.44
N THR A 13 3.04 -5.72 -2.95
CA THR A 13 4.21 -6.09 -3.77
C THR A 13 3.88 -7.20 -4.76
N GLY A 14 3.23 -8.28 -4.31
CA GLY A 14 2.92 -9.44 -5.17
C GLY A 14 1.91 -9.09 -6.24
N SER A 15 0.84 -8.38 -5.88
CA SER A 15 -0.19 -7.93 -6.84
C SER A 15 0.36 -6.92 -7.84
N THR A 16 1.27 -6.02 -7.43
CA THR A 16 1.96 -5.12 -8.35
C THR A 16 2.85 -5.89 -9.32
N ALA A 17 3.66 -6.83 -8.82
CA ALA A 17 4.51 -7.66 -9.67
C ALA A 17 3.70 -8.50 -10.66
N ALA A 18 2.57 -9.08 -10.21
CA ALA A 18 1.66 -9.82 -11.07
C ALA A 18 1.12 -8.94 -12.19
N GLY A 19 0.63 -7.73 -11.86
CA GLY A 19 0.13 -6.77 -12.84
C GLY A 19 1.18 -6.35 -13.87
N CYS A 20 2.44 -6.17 -13.46
CA CYS A 20 3.53 -5.83 -14.38
C CYS A 20 3.93 -6.97 -15.32
N LEU A 21 3.76 -8.23 -14.91
CA LEU A 21 4.21 -9.40 -15.67
C LEU A 21 3.10 -10.04 -16.51
N ALA A 22 1.84 -9.84 -16.13
CA ALA A 22 0.67 -10.49 -16.75
C ALA A 22 0.47 -10.13 -18.24
N ASP A 23 1.00 -8.99 -18.70
CA ASP A 23 0.94 -8.60 -20.12
C ASP A 23 1.85 -9.47 -21.03
N HIS A 24 2.81 -10.19 -20.45
CA HIS A 24 3.87 -10.88 -21.20
C HIS A 24 4.11 -12.33 -20.77
N HIS A 25 3.59 -12.75 -19.63
CA HIS A 25 3.83 -14.07 -19.05
C HIS A 25 2.54 -14.68 -18.51
N ASP A 26 2.49 -16.01 -18.47
CA ASP A 26 1.50 -16.73 -17.68
C ASP A 26 1.87 -16.67 -16.19
N VAL A 27 1.17 -15.82 -15.45
CA VAL A 27 1.44 -15.52 -14.04
C VAL A 27 0.36 -16.09 -13.14
N MET A 28 0.79 -16.84 -12.13
CA MET A 28 -0.08 -17.32 -11.04
C MET A 28 0.32 -16.65 -9.72
N ILE A 29 -0.68 -16.22 -8.96
CA ILE A 29 -0.50 -15.72 -7.59
C ILE A 29 -1.18 -16.66 -6.60
N ILE A 30 -0.52 -16.92 -5.48
CA ILE A 30 -1.07 -17.73 -4.37
C ILE A 30 -1.04 -16.88 -3.11
N GLU A 31 -2.15 -16.84 -2.37
CA GLU A 31 -2.32 -16.14 -1.11
C GLU A 31 -2.79 -17.14 -0.05
N GLU A 32 -2.28 -17.01 1.18
CA GLU A 32 -2.65 -17.90 2.27
C GLU A 32 -4.02 -17.56 2.87
N HIS A 33 -4.41 -16.29 2.79
CA HIS A 33 -5.71 -15.81 3.25
C HIS A 33 -6.80 -16.08 2.22
N ASP A 34 -8.02 -16.37 2.71
CA ASP A 34 -9.20 -16.58 1.86
C ASP A 34 -9.53 -15.37 0.97
N THR A 35 -9.12 -14.17 1.39
CA THR A 35 -9.33 -12.94 0.62
C THR A 35 -8.07 -12.08 0.69
N PRO A 36 -7.41 -11.80 -0.45
CA PRO A 36 -6.27 -10.88 -0.50
C PRO A 36 -6.61 -9.53 0.14
N GLY A 37 -5.72 -9.05 1.01
CA GLY A 37 -5.90 -7.80 1.74
C GLY A 37 -6.71 -7.91 3.05
N LEU A 38 -7.27 -9.08 3.37
CA LEU A 38 -7.99 -9.33 4.62
C LEU A 38 -7.32 -10.44 5.46
N PRO A 39 -7.24 -10.29 6.80
CA PRO A 39 -7.62 -9.10 7.58
C PRO A 39 -6.66 -7.93 7.35
N ILE A 40 -7.15 -6.70 7.50
CA ILE A 40 -6.33 -5.51 7.32
C ILE A 40 -5.31 -5.42 8.46
N GLN A 41 -4.03 -5.49 8.11
CA GLN A 41 -2.90 -5.33 9.03
C GLN A 41 -1.93 -4.23 8.56
N CYS A 42 -2.49 -3.18 7.96
CA CYS A 42 -1.74 -2.02 7.47
C CYS A 42 -2.31 -0.74 8.07
N ALA A 43 -1.46 0.26 8.28
CA ALA A 43 -1.89 1.61 8.65
C ALA A 43 -2.51 2.39 7.47
N GLY A 44 -2.40 1.85 6.25
CA GLY A 44 -2.93 2.47 5.03
C GLY A 44 -2.16 3.72 4.57
N LEU A 45 -0.91 3.92 5.01
CA LEU A 45 -0.15 5.15 4.72
C LEU A 45 0.88 4.94 3.62
N ILE A 46 0.77 5.72 2.54
CA ILE A 46 1.73 5.70 1.42
C ILE A 46 2.17 7.12 1.03
N THR A 47 3.38 7.27 0.50
CA THR A 47 3.80 8.57 -0.05
C THR A 47 3.16 8.83 -1.41
N PRO A 48 2.86 10.08 -1.81
CA PRO A 48 2.25 10.38 -3.10
C PRO A 48 3.03 9.82 -4.31
N ARG A 49 4.37 9.80 -4.24
CA ARG A 49 5.23 9.26 -5.29
C ARG A 49 5.18 7.73 -5.43
N ALA A 50 4.70 7.04 -4.41
CA ALA A 50 4.62 5.58 -4.36
C ALA A 50 3.20 5.05 -4.61
N MET A 51 2.23 5.94 -4.89
CA MET A 51 0.85 5.55 -5.17
C MET A 51 0.76 4.93 -6.57
N PRO A 52 0.51 3.62 -6.69
CA PRO A 52 0.32 3.01 -7.99
C PRO A 52 -1.01 3.50 -8.59
N GLU A 53 -1.05 3.60 -9.91
CA GLU A 53 -2.21 4.15 -10.61
C GLU A 53 -3.49 3.36 -10.35
N PHE A 54 -3.40 2.03 -10.32
CA PHE A 54 -4.54 1.16 -10.05
C PHE A 54 -5.13 1.33 -8.64
N ALA A 55 -4.34 1.81 -7.67
CA ALA A 55 -4.80 2.03 -6.29
C ALA A 55 -5.32 3.46 -6.07
N ARG A 56 -5.43 4.31 -7.10
CA ARG A 56 -5.96 5.67 -6.91
C ARG A 56 -7.42 5.68 -6.42
N GLY A 57 -8.18 4.64 -6.75
CA GLY A 57 -9.57 4.47 -6.30
C GLY A 57 -9.71 4.22 -4.80
N SER A 58 -8.66 3.73 -4.11
CA SER A 58 -8.67 3.47 -2.67
C SER A 58 -8.26 4.68 -1.82
N LEU A 59 -8.03 5.86 -2.42
CA LEU A 59 -7.62 7.05 -1.68
C LEU A 59 -8.75 7.57 -0.78
N ILE A 60 -8.55 7.51 0.55
CA ILE A 60 -9.52 8.00 1.53
C ILE A 60 -9.15 9.37 2.11
N ASN A 61 -7.86 9.71 2.22
CA ASN A 61 -7.42 10.99 2.79
C ASN A 61 -6.02 11.43 2.35
N LYS A 62 -5.69 12.72 2.52
CA LYS A 62 -4.36 13.31 2.29
C LYS A 62 -3.82 13.93 3.58
N ILE A 63 -2.59 13.58 3.93
CA ILE A 63 -1.89 14.04 5.14
C ILE A 63 -0.82 15.06 4.76
N ARG A 64 -0.85 16.23 5.39
CA ARG A 64 0.13 17.33 5.21
C ARG A 64 1.08 17.54 6.38
N GLY A 65 0.88 16.82 7.49
CA GLY A 65 1.57 17.10 8.73
C GLY A 65 1.32 16.04 9.78
N ALA A 66 1.96 16.18 10.94
CA ALA A 66 1.83 15.25 12.05
C ALA A 66 2.00 15.98 13.38
N LYS A 67 1.46 15.40 14.45
CA LYS A 67 1.78 15.79 15.82
C LYS A 67 2.55 14.68 16.49
N ILE A 68 3.71 15.00 17.04
CA ILE A 68 4.57 14.05 17.76
C ILE A 68 4.43 14.36 19.25
N HIS A 69 3.96 13.38 20.01
CA HIS A 69 3.77 13.48 21.45
C HIS A 69 4.91 12.76 22.17
N SER A 70 5.60 13.45 23.07
CA SER A 70 6.64 12.90 23.93
C SER A 70 6.04 12.30 25.20
N PRO A 71 6.62 11.22 25.77
CA PRO A 71 6.25 10.72 27.09
C PRO A 71 6.37 11.76 28.22
N LEU A 72 7.17 12.82 28.03
CA LEU A 72 7.33 13.92 28.99
C LEU A 72 6.27 15.03 28.85
N GLY A 73 5.25 14.84 28.01
CA GLY A 73 4.14 15.79 27.82
C GLY A 73 4.38 16.87 26.76
N PHE A 74 5.55 16.90 26.12
CA PHE A 74 5.81 17.83 25.01
C PHE A 74 5.07 17.40 23.74
N THR A 75 4.63 18.38 22.95
CA THR A 75 4.03 18.14 21.63
C THR A 75 4.75 18.97 20.57
N LEU A 76 5.26 18.31 19.54
CA LEU A 76 5.80 18.95 18.34
C LEU A 76 4.77 18.86 17.21
N THR A 77 4.39 20.00 16.63
CA THR A 77 3.52 20.03 15.46
C THR A 77 4.35 20.23 14.20
N LEU A 78 4.20 19.33 13.24
CA LEU A 78 4.81 19.40 11.91
C LEU A 78 3.75 19.80 10.89
N ASP A 79 3.98 20.89 10.16
CA ASP A 79 3.20 21.28 9.00
C ASP A 79 4.12 21.37 7.78
N ALA A 80 3.91 20.44 6.84
CA ALA A 80 4.73 20.36 5.64
C ALA A 80 4.22 21.23 4.50
N ARG A 81 3.09 21.96 4.69
CA ARG A 81 2.36 22.79 3.72
C ARG A 81 1.75 22.03 2.55
N ASP A 82 2.46 21.03 2.04
CA ASP A 82 2.04 20.14 0.96
C ASP A 82 1.70 18.74 1.46
N THR A 83 1.01 17.94 0.62
CA THR A 83 0.70 16.54 0.93
C THR A 83 1.98 15.70 1.00
N LYS A 84 2.18 14.99 2.12
CA LYS A 84 3.34 14.10 2.34
C LYS A 84 2.97 12.63 2.43
N ALA A 85 1.73 12.32 2.81
CA ALA A 85 1.21 10.95 2.78
C ALA A 85 -0.25 10.92 2.30
N LEU A 86 -0.63 9.79 1.75
CA LEU A 86 -1.98 9.42 1.36
C LEU A 86 -2.44 8.31 2.29
N VAL A 87 -3.72 8.33 2.63
CA VAL A 87 -4.37 7.25 3.37
C VAL A 87 -5.18 6.44 2.36
N VAL A 88 -5.01 5.12 2.36
CA VAL A 88 -5.66 4.18 1.43
C VAL A 88 -6.31 3.02 2.17
N ASP A 89 -7.38 2.49 1.59
CA ASP A 89 -8.07 1.25 1.99
C ASP A 89 -8.43 0.39 0.76
#